data_AF-A0A7I7VL43-F1
#
_entry.id   AF-A0A7I7VL43-F1
#
_cell.length_a   1.000
_cell.length_b   1.000
_cell.length_c   1.000
_cell.angle_alpha   90.00
_cell.angle_beta   90.00
_cell.angle_gamma   90.00
#
_symmetry.space_group_name_H-M   'P 1'
#
loop_
_entity.id
_entity.type
_entity.pdbx_description
1 polymer ?
#
loop_
_entity_poly.entity_id
_entity_poly.type
_entity_poly.pdbx_seq_one_letter_code
_entity_poly.pdbx_strand_id
1 'polypeptide(L)' 'MVYPTRKAAKEDIARYIELFYNRRRIHSALGYRTPHEVRIEYMNSQLAA' A
#
# COMPACT_ATOMS: atom_id res chain seq x y z
N MET A 1 -23.96 5.87 5.47
CA MET A 1 -23.49 4.64 6.13
C MET A 1 -22.36 5.04 7.08
N VAL A 2 -22.45 4.74 8.38
CA VAL A 2 -21.47 5.16 9.39
C VAL A 2 -20.89 3.91 10.05
N TYR A 3 -19.59 3.90 10.36
CA TYR A 3 -18.97 2.78 11.05
C TYR A 3 -19.49 2.64 12.48
N PRO A 4 -19.83 1.42 12.94
CA PRO A 4 -20.35 1.20 14.28
C PRO A 4 -19.31 1.46 15.38
N THR A 5 -18.02 1.31 15.06
CA THR A 5 -16.92 1.62 15.98
C THR A 5 -15.72 2.18 15.22
N ARG A 6 -14.85 2.91 15.94
CA ARG A 6 -13.54 3.30 15.42
C ARG A 6 -12.65 2.10 15.07
N LYS A 7 -12.84 0.96 15.77
CA LYS A 7 -12.09 -0.27 15.49
C LYS A 7 -12.45 -0.83 14.10
N ALA A 8 -13.75 -0.94 13.80
CA ALA A 8 -14.23 -1.40 12.49
C ALA A 8 -13.69 -0.53 11.35
N ALA A 9 -13.71 0.81 11.52
CA ALA A 9 -13.15 1.72 10.54
C ALA A 9 -11.64 1.50 10.33
N LYS A 10 -10.86 1.28 11.40
CA LYS A 10 -9.42 1.03 11.32
C LYS A 10 -9.10 -0.29 10.60
N GLU A 11 -9.87 -1.34 10.87
CA GLU A 11 -9.69 -2.64 10.21
C GLU A 11 -9.94 -2.55 8.70
N ASP A 12 -10.98 -1.83 8.28
CA ASP A 12 -11.28 -1.63 6.88
C ASP A 12 -10.24 -0.74 6.18
N ILE A 13 -9.76 0.31 6.85
CA ILE A 13 -8.65 1.14 6.36
C ILE A 13 -7.37 0.31 6.21
N ALA A 14 -7.02 -0.50 7.22
CA ALA A 14 -5.83 -1.36 7.15
C ALA A 14 -5.94 -2.35 5.98
N ARG A 15 -7.09 -3.01 5.82
CA ARG A 15 -7.35 -3.92 4.71
C ARG A 15 -7.24 -3.23 3.36
N TYR A 16 -7.79 -2.02 3.24
CA TYR A 16 -7.67 -1.21 2.03
C TYR A 16 -6.20 -0.88 1.72
N ILE A 17 -5.44 -0.41 2.71
CA ILE A 17 -4.04 -0.04 2.54
C ILE A 17 -3.20 -1.25 2.12
N GLU A 18 -3.34 -2.37 2.83
CA GLU A 18 -2.48 -3.54 2.63
C GLU A 18 -2.81 -4.32 1.35
N LEU A 19 -4.09 -4.58 1.10
CA LEU A 19 -4.50 -5.48 0.02
C LEU A 19 -4.73 -4.77 -1.31
N PHE A 20 -5.19 -3.51 -1.27
CA PHE A 20 -5.50 -2.76 -2.47
C PHE A 20 -4.48 -1.66 -2.75
N TYR A 21 -4.31 -0.71 -1.83
CA TYR A 21 -3.50 0.49 -2.09
C TYR A 21 -2.04 0.12 -2.36
N ASN A 22 -1.40 -0.60 -1.45
CA ASN A 22 0.01 -0.94 -1.59
C ASN A 22 0.27 -1.95 -2.73
N ARG A 23 -0.66 -2.86 -2.99
CA ARG A 23 -0.46 -4.04 -3.86
C ARG A 23 -1.05 -3.92 -5.26
N ARG A 24 -2.06 -3.07 -5.47
CA ARG A 24 -2.84 -3.01 -6.73
C ARG A 24 -2.97 -1.61 -7.31
N ARG A 25 -2.95 -0.55 -6.48
CA ARG A 25 -3.07 0.81 -6.98
C ARG A 25 -1.78 1.25 -7.66
N ILE A 26 -1.87 1.59 -8.95
CA ILE A 26 -0.77 2.19 -9.70
C ILE A 26 -0.72 3.71 -9.47
N HIS A 27 0.48 4.27 -9.42
CA HIS A 27 0.71 5.70 -9.21
C HIS A 27 1.51 6.30 -10.36
N SER A 28 1.00 7.37 -10.98
CA SER A 28 1.73 8.09 -12.04
C SER A 28 3.08 8.62 -11.55
N ALA A 29 3.14 9.13 -10.32
CA ALA A 29 4.39 9.56 -9.67
C ALA A 29 5.41 8.42 -9.45
N LEU A 30 4.97 7.16 -9.48
CA LEU A 30 5.82 5.98 -9.35
C LEU A 30 6.11 5.31 -10.71
N GLY A 31 5.86 6.01 -11.81
CA GLY A 31 6.00 5.46 -13.17
C GLY A 31 4.95 4.41 -13.49
N TYR A 32 3.72 4.59 -12.99
CA TYR A 32 2.61 3.64 -13.12
C TYR A 32 2.85 2.27 -12.45
N ARG A 33 3.69 2.26 -11.41
CA ARG A 33 3.93 1.08 -10.55
C ARG A 33 3.16 1.18 -9.24
N THR A 34 3.04 0.06 -8.55
CA THR A 34 2.45 -0.01 -7.21
C THR A 34 3.45 0.42 -6.13
N PRO A 35 2.99 0.95 -4.99
CA PRO A 35 3.87 1.29 -3.87
C PRO A 35 4.71 0.10 -3.38
N HIS A 36 4.16 -1.11 -3.42
CA HIS A 36 4.88 -2.32 -3.02
C HIS A 36 6.06 -2.62 -3.95
N GLU A 37 5.89 -2.53 -5.27
CA GLU A 37 6.98 -2.77 -6.23
C GLU A 37 8.14 -1.82 -6.02
N VAL A 38 7.85 -0.52 -5.87
CA VAL A 38 8.89 0.49 -5.63
C VAL A 38 9.63 0.23 -4.33
N ARG A 39 8.92 -0.19 -3.27
CA ARG A 39 9.54 -0.55 -1.99
C ARG A 39 10.49 -1.75 -2.14
N ILE A 40 10.06 -2.80 -2.85
CA ILE A 40 10.90 -3.99 -3.06
C ILE A 40 12.15 -3.65 -3.87
N GLU A 41 12.01 -2.89 -4.95
CA GLU A 41 13.15 -2.42 -5.74
C GLU A 41 14.15 -1.64 -4.88
N TYR A 42 13.66 -0.70 -4.07
CA TYR A 42 14.50 0.05 -3.13
C TYR A 42 15.23 -0.88 -2.15
N MET A 43 14.53 -1.83 -1.53
CA MET A 43 15.16 -2.78 -0.59
C MET A 43 16.23 -3.63 -1.27
N ASN A 44 15.99 -4.10 -2.50
CA ASN A 44 16.95 -4.88 -3.27
C ASN A 44 18.19 -4.05 -3.62
N SER A 45 18.02 -2.76 -3.96
CA SER A 45 19.16 -1.90 -4.25
C SER A 45 20.01 -1.63 -3.01
N GLN A 46 19.40 -1.52 -1.82
CA GLN A 46 20.13 -1.37 -0.55
C GLN A 46 20.90 -2.64 -0.17
N LEU A 47 20.36 -3.82 -0.47
CA LEU A 47 21.02 -5.10 -0.17
C LEU A 47 22.19 -5.41 -1.13
N ALA A 48 22.16 -4.85 -2.34
CA ALA A 48 23.20 -5.04 -3.34
C ALA A 48 24.38 -4.05 -3.21
N ALA A 49 24.27 -3.05 -2.33
CA ALA A 49 25.28 -2.04 -2.02
C ALA A 49 26.12 -2.45 -0.80
#